data_AF-A0A5P0JJ01-F1
#
_entry.id   AF-A0A5P0JJ01-F1
#
_cell.length_a   1.000
_cell.length_b   1.000
_cell.length_c   1.000
_cell.angle_alpha   90.00
_cell.angle_beta   90.00
_cell.angle_gamma   90.00
#
_symmetry.space_group_name_H-M   'P 1'
#
loop_
_entity.id
_entity.type
_entity.pdbx_description
1 polymer ?
#
loop_
_entity_poly.entity_id
_entity_poly.type
_entity_poly.pdbx_seq_one_letter_code
_entity_poly.pdbx_strand_id
1 'polypeptide(L)'
;SDEIERIIRSAVNNVPYAVGINNHMGSKMTSNLFGMQKVMQALERYNLYFLDSVTIGNTQAMRAAQGTGVKVIKRKVFLDDSQNEADIRVQFNRAIDLARRNGSTIAIGHPHPATVRVLQQMVYNLPPDITLVKASSLLNEPQV
;
A
#
# COMPACT_ATOMS: atom_id res chain seq x y z
N SER A 1 21.36 7.73 10.28
CA SER A 1 19.90 7.76 10.54
C SER A 1 19.31 9.11 10.18
N ASP A 2 20.06 10.18 10.40
CA ASP A 2 19.62 11.57 10.25
C ASP A 2 19.04 11.89 8.87
N GLU A 3 19.61 11.32 7.81
CA GLU A 3 19.10 11.52 6.45
C GLU A 3 17.71 10.88 6.22
N ILE A 4 17.48 9.68 6.78
CA ILE A 4 16.17 9.01 6.72
C ILE A 4 15.13 9.84 7.46
N GLU A 5 15.47 10.34 8.65
CA GLU A 5 14.58 11.20 9.44
C GLU A 5 14.29 12.51 8.72
N ARG A 6 15.29 13.12 8.07
CA ARG A 6 15.13 14.35 7.28
C ARG A 6 14.18 14.14 6.10
N ILE A 7 14.34 13.03 5.36
CA ILE A 7 13.48 12.69 4.23
C ILE A 7 12.04 12.45 4.70
N ILE A 8 11.84 11.68 5.76
CA ILE A 8 10.51 11.39 6.29
C ILE A 8 9.83 12.67 6.79
N ARG A 9 10.53 13.49 7.57
CA ARG A 9 10.01 14.78 8.03
C ARG A 9 9.57 15.68 6.86
N SER A 10 10.39 15.75 5.82
CA SER A 10 10.05 16.50 4.60
C SER A 10 8.78 15.94 3.93
N ALA A 11 8.69 14.61 3.77
CA ALA A 11 7.53 13.95 3.17
C ALA A 11 6.23 14.21 3.96
N VAL A 12 6.28 14.12 5.29
CA VAL A 12 5.12 14.38 6.15
C VAL A 12 4.70 15.85 6.07
N ASN A 13 5.65 16.78 6.12
CA ASN A 13 5.34 18.22 6.05
C ASN A 13 4.73 18.64 4.71
N ASN A 14 5.09 17.97 3.61
CA ASN A 14 4.53 18.25 2.29
C ASN A 14 3.09 17.73 2.13
N VAL A 15 2.61 16.87 3.03
CA VAL A 15 1.26 16.28 2.99
C VAL A 15 0.62 16.35 4.38
N PRO A 16 0.15 17.54 4.82
CA PRO A 16 -0.23 17.82 6.22
C PRO A 16 -1.42 17.02 6.76
N TYR A 17 -2.10 16.22 5.93
CA TYR A 17 -3.24 15.37 6.32
C TYR A 17 -2.99 13.88 6.05
N ALA A 18 -1.75 13.49 5.81
CA ALA A 18 -1.40 12.09 5.63
C ALA A 18 -1.79 11.28 6.88
N VAL A 19 -2.45 10.14 6.66
CA VAL A 19 -2.75 9.14 7.70
C VAL A 19 -1.90 7.87 7.54
N GLY A 20 -1.15 7.78 6.44
CA GLY A 20 -0.20 6.73 6.17
C GLY A 20 0.78 7.14 5.07
N ILE A 21 1.81 6.33 4.88
CA ILE A 21 2.84 6.48 3.86
C ILE A 21 2.98 5.17 3.08
N ASN A 22 3.41 5.27 1.82
CA ASN A 22 3.64 4.12 0.96
C ASN A 22 5.01 4.22 0.29
N ASN A 23 5.67 3.09 0.02
CA ASN A 23 6.89 3.09 -0.79
C ASN A 23 6.59 3.15 -2.29
N HIS A 24 7.26 4.06 -2.98
CA HIS A 24 7.35 4.08 -4.43
C HIS A 24 8.66 3.40 -4.86
N MET A 25 8.58 2.33 -5.65
CA MET A 25 9.71 1.42 -5.88
C MET A 25 10.30 0.92 -4.54
N GLY A 26 11.63 0.97 -4.39
CA GLY A 26 12.28 0.81 -3.09
C GLY A 26 12.80 -0.58 -2.80
N SER A 27 12.89 -1.49 -3.78
CA SER A 27 13.29 -2.89 -3.56
C SER A 27 14.61 -3.05 -2.78
N LYS A 28 15.61 -2.19 -3.01
CA LYS A 28 16.86 -2.18 -2.22
C LYS A 28 16.65 -1.78 -0.75
N MET A 29 15.80 -0.79 -0.51
CA MET A 29 15.52 -0.31 0.83
C MET A 29 14.64 -1.29 1.59
N THR A 30 13.54 -1.74 0.97
CA THR A 30 12.57 -2.63 1.60
C THR A 30 13.14 -4.03 1.87
N SER A 31 14.14 -4.50 1.12
CA SER A 31 14.87 -5.74 1.43
C SER A 31 15.92 -5.59 2.54
N ASN A 32 16.29 -4.37 2.93
CA ASN A 32 17.26 -4.12 3.98
C ASN A 32 16.56 -3.93 5.35
N LEU A 33 16.69 -4.92 6.22
CA LEU A 33 16.06 -4.90 7.55
C LEU A 33 16.53 -3.71 8.39
N PHE A 34 17.84 -3.47 8.49
CA PHE A 34 18.37 -2.37 9.30
C PHE A 34 17.94 -1.01 8.76
N GLY A 35 17.92 -0.84 7.44
CA GLY A 35 17.42 0.37 6.78
C GLY A 35 15.94 0.60 7.09
N MET A 36 15.10 -0.42 6.93
CA MET A 36 13.68 -0.32 7.25
C MET A 36 13.43 -0.10 8.74
N GLN A 37 14.23 -0.66 9.65
CA GLN A 37 14.10 -0.37 11.08
C GLN A 37 14.32 1.12 11.36
N LYS A 38 15.30 1.76 10.70
CA LYS A 38 15.47 3.22 10.79
C LYS A 38 14.29 4.00 10.21
N VAL A 39 13.69 3.51 9.12
CA VAL A 39 12.45 4.10 8.57
C VAL A 39 11.30 4.00 9.57
N MET A 40 11.07 2.83 10.17
CA MET A 40 9.96 2.64 11.13
C MET A 40 10.19 3.44 12.42
N GLN A 41 11.43 3.51 12.93
CA GLN A 41 11.79 4.37 14.07
C GLN A 41 11.54 5.86 13.79
N ALA A 42 11.85 6.32 12.58
CA ALA A 42 11.58 7.68 12.18
C ALA A 42 10.07 7.94 12.01
N LEU A 43 9.33 6.97 11.46
CA LEU A 43 7.89 7.03 11.28
C LEU A 43 7.11 6.97 12.60
N GLU A 44 7.62 6.30 13.63
CA GLU A 44 6.94 6.14 14.93
C GLU A 44 6.61 7.47 15.61
N ARG A 45 7.36 8.52 15.31
CA ARG A 45 7.10 9.89 15.79
C ARG A 45 5.85 10.52 15.15
N TYR A 46 5.31 9.88 14.11
CA TYR A 46 4.14 10.30 13.37
C TYR A 46 3.07 9.22 13.49
N ASN A 47 1.81 9.62 13.63
CA ASN A 47 0.70 8.66 13.71
C ASN A 47 0.29 8.15 12.31
N LEU A 48 1.26 7.56 11.60
CA LEU A 48 1.14 7.09 10.21
C LEU A 48 1.29 5.58 10.15
N TYR A 49 0.44 4.92 9.37
CA TYR A 49 0.69 3.54 8.96
C TYR A 49 1.62 3.48 7.74
N PHE A 50 2.26 2.35 7.51
CA PHE A 50 3.04 2.07 6.31
C PHE A 50 2.30 1.07 5.40
N LEU A 51 1.94 1.49 4.20
CA LEU A 51 1.49 0.59 3.14
C LEU A 51 2.73 0.10 2.38
N ASP A 52 2.98 -1.20 2.38
CA ASP A 52 4.03 -1.81 1.57
C ASP A 52 3.49 -2.16 0.18
N SER A 53 4.05 -1.53 -0.85
CA SER A 53 3.75 -1.84 -2.25
C SER A 53 4.26 -3.22 -2.69
N VAL A 54 5.09 -3.89 -1.88
CA VAL A 54 5.67 -5.21 -2.15
C VAL A 54 6.36 -5.25 -3.52
N THR A 55 7.30 -4.32 -3.73
CA THR A 55 8.11 -4.26 -4.96
C THR A 55 9.21 -5.32 -4.99
N ILE A 56 9.38 -6.05 -3.89
CA ILE A 56 10.24 -7.23 -3.75
C ILE A 56 9.59 -8.22 -2.79
N GLY A 57 9.62 -9.52 -3.12
CA GLY A 57 8.94 -10.56 -2.34
C GLY A 57 9.47 -10.73 -0.92
N ASN A 58 10.74 -10.44 -0.68
CA ASN A 58 11.40 -10.55 0.63
C ASN A 58 11.47 -9.22 1.41
N THR A 59 10.51 -8.32 1.18
CA THR A 59 10.38 -7.07 1.94
C THR A 59 10.42 -7.31 3.45
N GLN A 60 11.18 -6.46 4.14
CA GLN A 60 11.40 -6.47 5.58
C GLN A 60 10.48 -5.49 6.31
N ALA A 61 9.57 -4.79 5.62
CA ALA A 61 8.76 -3.71 6.21
C ALA A 61 8.00 -4.16 7.48
N MET A 62 7.27 -5.28 7.44
CA MET A 62 6.56 -5.79 8.62
C MET A 62 7.51 -6.18 9.75
N ARG A 63 8.64 -6.84 9.43
CA ARG A 63 9.63 -7.25 10.43
C ARG A 63 10.30 -6.04 11.07
N ALA A 64 10.60 -5.01 10.29
CA ALA A 64 11.20 -3.77 10.75
C ALA A 64 10.28 -2.94 11.64
N ALA A 65 8.96 -3.07 11.48
CA ALA A 65 7.97 -2.39 12.32
C ALA A 65 7.76 -3.07 13.69
N GLN A 66 8.24 -4.30 13.86
CA GLN A 66 8.17 -4.99 15.15
C GLN A 66 8.91 -4.19 16.23
N GLY A 67 8.23 -3.98 17.36
CA GLY A 67 8.74 -3.14 18.45
C GLY A 67 8.54 -1.65 18.25
N THR A 68 7.85 -1.22 17.19
CA THR A 68 7.39 0.16 16.99
C THR A 68 5.85 0.23 17.01
N GLY A 69 5.30 1.43 17.17
CA GLY A 69 3.86 1.68 17.00
C GLY A 69 3.36 1.67 15.53
N VAL A 70 4.24 1.53 14.54
CA VAL A 70 3.89 1.66 13.12
C VAL A 70 3.16 0.43 12.62
N LYS A 71 1.90 0.58 12.21
CA LYS A 71 1.13 -0.50 11.56
C LYS A 71 1.55 -0.64 10.10
N VAL A 72 1.72 -1.88 9.65
CA VAL A 72 2.07 -2.19 8.26
C VAL A 72 0.94 -2.96 7.59
N ILE A 73 0.49 -2.48 6.44
CA ILE A 73 -0.46 -3.17 5.56
C ILE A 73 0.18 -3.42 4.20
N LYS A 74 -0.28 -4.43 3.45
CA LYS A 74 0.36 -4.85 2.20
C LYS A 74 -0.59 -4.81 1.01
N ARG A 75 -0.07 -4.34 -0.12
CA ARG A 75 -0.68 -4.59 -1.42
C ARG A 75 -0.79 -6.09 -1.69
N LYS A 76 -1.92 -6.52 -2.28
CA LYS A 76 -2.11 -7.87 -2.85
C LYS A 76 -2.24 -7.88 -4.37
N VAL A 77 -2.76 -6.80 -4.96
CA VAL A 77 -2.92 -6.66 -6.43
C VAL A 77 -2.32 -5.35 -6.91
N PHE A 78 -1.60 -5.41 -8.03
CA PHE A 78 -1.18 -4.23 -8.80
C PHE A 78 -2.09 -4.15 -10.01
N LEU A 79 -2.80 -3.03 -10.20
CA LEU A 79 -3.84 -2.93 -11.20
C LEU A 79 -3.28 -2.70 -12.60
N ASP A 80 -2.22 -1.92 -12.72
CA ASP A 80 -1.78 -1.33 -13.98
C ASP A 80 -0.29 -1.52 -14.25
N ASP A 81 0.21 -2.74 -14.02
CA ASP A 81 1.54 -3.15 -14.50
C ASP A 81 1.66 -2.96 -16.03
N SER A 82 0.54 -3.08 -16.75
CA SER A 82 0.35 -2.57 -18.10
C SER A 82 -0.72 -1.47 -18.10
N GLN A 83 -0.59 -0.50 -19.02
CA GLN A 83 -1.63 0.52 -19.23
C GLN A 83 -2.75 0.03 -20.17
N ASN A 84 -2.85 -1.28 -20.42
CA ASN A 84 -3.91 -1.85 -21.24
C ASN A 84 -5.17 -2.04 -20.38
N GLU A 85 -6.30 -1.47 -20.81
CA GLU A 85 -7.53 -1.53 -20.03
C GLU A 85 -8.06 -2.96 -19.81
N ALA A 86 -7.82 -3.89 -20.72
CA ALA A 86 -8.24 -5.28 -20.55
C ALA A 86 -7.46 -5.95 -19.40
N ASP A 87 -6.14 -5.73 -19.35
CA ASP A 87 -5.29 -6.25 -18.26
C ASP A 87 -5.68 -5.64 -16.91
N ILE A 88 -5.97 -4.33 -16.89
CA ILE A 88 -6.43 -3.65 -15.67
C ILE A 88 -7.76 -4.25 -15.18
N ARG A 89 -8.71 -4.54 -16.09
CA ARG A 89 -9.97 -5.22 -15.73
C ARG A 89 -9.73 -6.62 -15.15
N VAL A 90 -8.77 -7.37 -15.70
CA VAL A 90 -8.37 -8.68 -15.16
C VAL A 90 -7.83 -8.54 -13.74
N GLN A 91 -6.94 -7.58 -13.48
CA GLN A 91 -6.41 -7.36 -12.13
C GLN A 91 -7.49 -6.87 -11.15
N PHE A 92 -8.43 -6.03 -11.60
CA PHE A 92 -9.55 -5.59 -10.77
C PHE A 92 -10.44 -6.77 -10.34
N ASN A 93 -10.81 -7.65 -11.27
CA ASN A 93 -11.58 -8.86 -10.95
C ASN A 93 -10.81 -9.79 -10.03
N ARG A 94 -9.50 -9.95 -10.24
CA ARG A 94 -8.62 -10.68 -9.31
C ARG A 94 -8.63 -10.08 -7.91
N ALA A 95 -8.69 -8.76 -7.78
CA ALA A 95 -8.82 -8.10 -6.47
C ALA A 95 -10.15 -8.47 -5.80
N ILE A 96 -11.27 -8.43 -6.52
CA ILE A 96 -12.57 -8.91 -6.01
C ILE A 96 -12.47 -10.36 -5.52
N ASP A 97 -11.91 -11.27 -6.31
CA ASP A 97 -11.80 -12.68 -5.93
C ASP A 97 -10.90 -12.90 -4.71
N LEU A 98 -9.86 -12.07 -4.54
CA LEU A 98 -9.03 -12.10 -3.33
C LEU A 98 -9.77 -11.54 -2.12
N ALA A 99 -10.55 -10.47 -2.29
CA ALA A 99 -11.37 -9.93 -1.21
C ALA A 99 -12.40 -10.95 -0.71
N ARG A 100 -13.08 -11.66 -1.62
CA ARG A 100 -14.03 -12.72 -1.27
C ARG A 100 -13.38 -13.87 -0.49
N ARG A 101 -12.19 -14.29 -0.91
CA ARG A 101 -11.47 -15.41 -0.27
C ARG A 101 -10.87 -15.03 1.08
N ASN A 102 -10.36 -13.82 1.21
CA ASN A 102 -9.56 -13.42 2.36
C ASN A 102 -10.29 -12.45 3.30
N GLY A 103 -11.54 -12.09 3.00
CA GLY A 103 -12.31 -11.04 3.68
C GLY A 103 -11.96 -9.63 3.20
N SER A 104 -10.70 -9.36 2.85
CA SER A 104 -10.29 -8.07 2.30
C SER A 104 -9.11 -8.19 1.33
N THR A 105 -8.89 -7.15 0.53
CA THR A 105 -7.70 -7.02 -0.33
C THR A 105 -7.31 -5.55 -0.46
N ILE A 106 -6.03 -5.29 -0.71
CA ILE A 106 -5.55 -3.97 -1.12
C ILE A 106 -5.05 -4.08 -2.57
N ALA A 107 -5.71 -3.37 -3.46
CA ALA A 107 -5.25 -3.14 -4.82
C ALA A 107 -4.68 -1.72 -4.92
N ILE A 108 -3.54 -1.58 -5.60
CA ILE A 108 -2.98 -0.25 -5.92
C ILE A 108 -2.78 -0.13 -7.43
N GLY A 109 -2.74 1.10 -7.91
CA GLY A 109 -2.37 1.44 -9.28
C GLY A 109 -1.96 2.91 -9.34
N HIS A 110 -1.70 3.38 -10.55
CA HIS A 110 -1.32 4.74 -10.84
C HIS A 110 -2.48 5.53 -11.45
N PRO A 111 -2.46 6.87 -11.39
CA PRO A 111 -3.50 7.70 -11.98
C PRO A 111 -3.35 7.83 -13.51
N HIS A 112 -3.09 6.72 -14.21
CA HIS A 112 -3.07 6.70 -15.67
C HIS A 112 -4.50 6.84 -16.23
N PRO A 113 -4.69 7.46 -17.41
CA PRO A 113 -6.01 7.59 -18.01
C PRO A 113 -6.75 6.25 -18.18
N ALA A 114 -6.03 5.20 -18.56
CA ALA A 114 -6.59 3.85 -18.68
C ALA A 114 -7.08 3.31 -17.33
N THR A 115 -6.26 3.44 -16.27
CA THR A 115 -6.61 3.02 -14.91
C THR A 115 -7.84 3.76 -14.39
N VAL A 116 -7.89 5.08 -14.56
CA VAL A 116 -9.03 5.89 -14.13
C VAL A 116 -10.32 5.48 -14.86
N ARG A 117 -10.28 5.29 -16.19
CA ARG A 117 -11.46 4.85 -16.96
C ARG A 117 -11.99 3.49 -16.50
N VAL A 118 -11.09 2.52 -16.30
CA VAL A 118 -11.49 1.19 -15.81
C VAL A 118 -12.08 1.28 -14.41
N LEU A 119 -11.45 2.03 -13.49
CA LEU A 119 -11.98 2.21 -12.14
C LEU A 119 -13.35 2.88 -12.14
N GLN A 120 -13.57 3.93 -12.93
CA GLN A 120 -14.88 4.58 -13.05
C GLN A 120 -15.98 3.60 -13.51
N GLN A 121 -15.68 2.74 -14.48
CA GLN A 121 -16.62 1.74 -14.99
C GLN A 121 -16.88 0.61 -13.99
N MET A 122 -15.82 0.07 -13.37
CA MET A 122 -15.93 -1.14 -12.55
C MET A 122 -16.38 -0.84 -11.12
N VAL A 123 -16.00 0.31 -10.54
CA VAL A 123 -16.49 0.72 -9.23
C VAL A 123 -17.98 1.06 -9.28
N TYR A 124 -18.47 1.61 -10.41
CA TYR A 124 -19.92 1.80 -10.60
C TYR A 124 -20.69 0.48 -10.60
N ASN A 125 -20.09 -0.58 -11.15
CA ASN A 125 -20.68 -1.92 -11.23
C ASN A 125 -20.10 -2.88 -10.18
N LEU A 126 -19.70 -2.36 -9.02
CA LEU A 126 -19.12 -3.18 -7.97
C LEU A 126 -20.14 -4.23 -7.51
N PRO A 127 -19.77 -5.51 -7.36
CA PRO A 127 -20.69 -6.53 -6.87
C PRO A 127 -21.28 -6.13 -5.51
N PRO A 128 -22.55 -6.47 -5.22
CA PRO A 128 -23.23 -6.03 -3.99
C PRO A 128 -22.59 -6.59 -2.71
N ASP A 129 -21.81 -7.66 -2.81
CA ASP A 129 -21.04 -8.26 -1.72
C ASP A 129 -19.69 -7.58 -1.47
N ILE A 130 -19.30 -6.61 -2.29
CA ILE A 130 -18.02 -5.92 -2.21
C ILE A 130 -18.24 -4.46 -1.82
N THR A 131 -17.53 -4.01 -0.78
CA THR A 131 -17.57 -2.62 -0.32
C THR A 131 -16.18 -2.01 -0.45
N LEU A 132 -16.09 -0.84 -1.08
CA LEU A 132 -14.86 -0.05 -1.08
C LEU A 132 -14.71 0.68 0.25
N VAL A 133 -13.56 0.50 0.90
CA VAL A 133 -13.24 1.12 2.19
C VAL A 133 -11.93 1.91 2.10
N LYS A 134 -11.67 2.77 3.10
CA LYS A 134 -10.37 3.41 3.23
C LYS A 134 -9.32 2.36 3.60
N ALA A 135 -8.09 2.51 3.10
CA ALA A 135 -7.00 1.60 3.46
C ALA A 135 -6.75 1.54 4.98
N SER A 136 -6.96 2.66 5.69
CA SER A 136 -6.86 2.72 7.15
C SER A 136 -7.89 1.87 7.90
N SER A 137 -8.98 1.45 7.25
CA SER A 137 -9.95 0.53 7.85
C SER A 137 -9.40 -0.90 7.94
N LEU A 138 -8.36 -1.23 7.18
CA LEU A 138 -7.77 -2.57 7.11
C LEU A 138 -6.55 -2.76 8.02
N LEU A 139 -6.25 -1.79 8.90
CA LEU A 139 -5.04 -1.80 9.74
C LEU A 139 -4.98 -2.93 10.76
N ASN A 140 -6.12 -3.53 11.10
CA ASN A 140 -6.20 -4.65 12.04
C ASN A 140 -6.54 -5.98 11.35
N GLU A 141 -6.66 -5.97 10.02
CA GLU A 141 -6.96 -7.18 9.25
C GLU A 141 -5.72 -8.06 9.09
N PRO A 142 -5.87 -9.39 9.01
CA PRO A 142 -4.77 -10.30 8.76
C PRO A 142 -4.01 -9.94 7.46
N GLN A 143 -2.71 -9.69 7.57
CA GLN A 143 -1.84 -9.37 6.44
C GLN A 143 -1.19 -10.62 5.82
N VAL A 144 -1.97 -11.71 5.69
CA VAL A 144 -1.53 -13.03 5.19
C VAL A 144 -1.22 -12.96 3.70
#